data_AF-A0A1H0P813-F1
#
_entry.id   AF-A0A1H0P813-F1
#
_cell.length_a   1.000
_cell.length_b   1.000
_cell.length_c   1.000
_cell.angle_alpha   90.00
_cell.angle_beta   90.00
_cell.angle_gamma   90.00
#
_symmetry.space_group_name_H-M   'P 1'
#
loop_
_entity.id
_entity.type
_entity.pdbx_description
1 polymer ?
#
loop_
_entity_poly.entity_id
_entity_poly.type
_entity_poly.pdbx_seq_one_letter_code
_entity_poly.pdbx_strand_id
1 'polypeptide(L)'
;MIIKSKDWTAQTDRMPGALSFRTCGTVTVARTGITPKLEMSALQDKSFDLRLELKLETSNEVSLQVETDKFVEYKFPGNSNVTGVSIFYEGKLLHHIDKVLITH
;
A
#
# COMPACT_ATOMS: atom_id res chain seq x y z
N MET A 1 -4.06 -5.65 -17.28
CA MET A 1 -3.11 -6.47 -16.52
C MET A 1 -3.66 -6.63 -15.11
N ILE A 2 -3.70 -7.85 -14.56
CA ILE A 2 -4.11 -8.09 -13.17
C ILE A 2 -2.83 -8.35 -12.40
N ILE A 3 -2.46 -7.44 -11.51
CA ILE A 3 -1.31 -7.62 -10.64
C ILE A 3 -1.71 -8.52 -9.47
N LYS A 4 -0.91 -9.56 -9.19
CA LYS A 4 -1.17 -10.43 -8.04
C LYS A 4 -0.71 -9.68 -6.78
N SER A 5 -1.59 -9.63 -5.79
CA SER A 5 -1.26 -9.07 -4.49
C SER A 5 -2.00 -9.83 -3.39
N LYS A 6 -1.42 -9.85 -2.18
CA LYS A 6 -1.91 -10.62 -1.03
C LYS A 6 -1.46 -9.98 0.28
N ASP A 7 -2.01 -10.50 1.38
CA ASP A 7 -1.61 -10.16 2.76
C ASP A 7 -1.73 -8.67 3.10
N TRP A 8 -2.73 -8.01 2.51
CA TRP A 8 -3.02 -6.60 2.75
C TRP A 8 -3.56 -6.38 4.15
N THR A 9 -2.94 -5.45 4.88
CA THR A 9 -3.39 -5.04 6.22
C THR A 9 -3.25 -3.53 6.41
N ALA A 10 -4.14 -2.95 7.20
CA ALA A 10 -4.07 -1.56 7.62
C ALA A 10 -4.08 -1.49 9.15
N GLN A 11 -3.24 -0.64 9.73
CA GLN A 11 -3.16 -0.44 11.16
C GLN A 11 -2.99 1.04 11.50
N THR A 12 -3.78 1.49 12.46
CA THR A 12 -3.63 2.76 13.16
C THR A 12 -3.05 2.48 14.54
N ASP A 13 -1.82 2.94 14.76
CA ASP A 13 -1.16 2.93 16.05
C ASP A 13 -1.52 4.19 16.83
N ARG A 14 -2.21 4.01 17.96
CA ARG A 14 -2.56 5.06 18.93
C ARG A 14 -1.77 4.95 20.24
N MET A 15 -0.70 4.14 20.26
CA MET A 15 0.18 4.06 21.42
C MET A 15 0.84 5.43 21.71
N PRO A 16 0.86 5.87 22.98
CA PRO A 16 1.54 7.11 23.37
C PRO A 16 3.00 7.12 22.91
N GLY A 17 3.41 8.19 22.21
CA GLY A 17 4.78 8.37 21.72
C GLY A 17 5.09 7.74 20.35
N ALA A 18 4.18 6.93 19.78
CA ALA A 18 4.39 6.26 18.50
C ALA A 18 3.18 6.33 17.54
N LEU A 19 2.39 7.41 17.65
CA LEU A 19 1.20 7.62 16.81
C LEU A 19 1.57 7.52 15.32
N SER A 20 1.01 6.53 14.64
CA SER A 20 1.26 6.34 13.22
C SER A 20 0.15 5.54 12.55
N PHE A 21 0.07 5.68 11.24
CA PHE A 21 -0.74 4.80 10.41
C PHE A 21 0.16 4.06 9.44
N ARG A 22 -0.14 2.79 9.22
CA ARG A 22 0.51 1.97 8.19
C ARG A 22 -0.48 1.14 7.41
N THR A 23 -0.22 0.99 6.13
CA THR A 23 -0.83 -0.03 5.27
C THR A 23 0.28 -0.81 4.60
N CYS A 24 0.23 -2.13 4.66
CA CYS A 24 1.21 -2.97 4.00
C CYS A 24 0.58 -4.18 3.33
N GLY A 25 1.31 -4.75 2.39
CA GLY A 25 0.94 -5.97 1.70
C GLY A 25 2.07 -6.50 0.83
N THR A 26 1.79 -7.56 0.10
CA THR A 26 2.75 -8.19 -0.80
C THR A 26 2.25 -8.11 -2.23
N VAL A 27 3.11 -7.69 -3.14
CA VAL A 27 2.83 -7.57 -4.58
C VAL A 27 3.78 -8.48 -5.35
N THR A 28 3.24 -9.36 -6.19
CA THR A 28 4.06 -10.19 -7.08
C THR A 28 4.39 -9.40 -8.34
N VAL A 29 5.68 -9.21 -8.60
CA VAL A 29 6.20 -8.52 -9.78
C VAL A 29 6.85 -9.51 -10.74
N ALA A 30 6.83 -9.22 -12.04
CA ALA A 30 7.32 -10.14 -13.08
C ALA A 30 8.86 -10.30 -13.12
N ARG A 31 9.62 -9.38 -12.51
CA ARG A 31 11.09 -9.41 -12.44
C ARG A 31 11.58 -8.72 -11.19
N THR A 32 12.78 -9.09 -10.72
CA THR A 32 13.35 -8.55 -9.48
C THR A 32 13.68 -7.06 -9.55
N GLY A 33 13.87 -6.52 -10.76
CA GLY A 33 14.15 -5.10 -11.01
C GLY A 33 12.93 -4.18 -10.94
N ILE A 34 11.73 -4.71 -10.68
CA ILE A 34 10.54 -3.89 -10.42
C ILE A 34 10.41 -3.69 -8.90
N THR A 35 10.22 -2.45 -8.48
CA THR A 35 9.99 -2.07 -7.08
C THR A 35 8.59 -1.49 -6.95
N PRO A 36 7.66 -2.18 -6.26
CA PRO A 36 6.36 -1.63 -5.95
C PRO A 36 6.48 -0.55 -4.87
N LYS A 37 5.74 0.54 -5.04
CA LYS A 37 5.61 1.62 -4.06
C LYS A 37 4.15 2.01 -3.92
N LEU A 38 3.76 2.34 -2.69
CA LEU A 38 2.46 2.93 -2.42
C LEU A 38 2.63 4.42 -2.22
N GLU A 39 1.80 5.20 -2.90
CA GLU A 39 1.74 6.64 -2.76
C GLU A 39 0.32 7.08 -2.47
N MET A 40 0.18 8.17 -1.70
CA MET A 40 -1.14 8.76 -1.48
C MET A 40 -1.65 9.34 -2.80
N SER A 41 -2.88 8.99 -3.16
CA SER A 41 -3.50 9.51 -4.38
C SER A 41 -3.78 11.01 -4.25
N ALA A 42 -3.53 11.78 -5.30
CA ALA A 42 -3.96 13.18 -5.38
C ALA A 42 -5.50 13.30 -5.46
N LEU A 43 -6.18 12.23 -5.88
CA LEU A 43 -7.63 12.10 -5.97
C LEU A 43 -8.22 11.56 -4.65
N GLN A 44 -7.74 12.05 -3.52
CA GLN A 44 -8.37 11.82 -2.23
C GLN A 44 -9.80 12.35 -2.29
N ASP A 45 -10.77 11.48 -2.03
CA ASP A 45 -12.11 11.96 -1.72
C ASP A 45 -12.08 12.56 -0.30
N LYS A 46 -13.10 13.32 0.09
CA LYS A 46 -13.17 13.89 1.45
C LYS A 46 -13.59 12.85 2.50
N SER A 47 -13.55 11.55 2.17
CA SER A 47 -13.97 10.48 3.06
C SER A 47 -12.82 10.07 3.98
N PHE A 48 -13.13 9.32 5.02
CA PHE A 48 -12.13 8.71 5.89
C PHE A 48 -11.45 7.48 5.25
N ASP A 49 -11.69 7.22 3.96
CA ASP A 49 -11.09 6.13 3.20
C ASP A 49 -9.80 6.62 2.52
N LEU A 50 -8.67 6.05 2.95
CA LEU A 50 -7.38 6.43 2.41
C LEU A 50 -7.20 5.83 1.02
N ARG A 51 -7.19 6.69 0.00
CA ARG A 51 -6.85 6.27 -1.36
C ARG A 51 -5.34 6.24 -1.58
N LEU A 52 -4.82 5.06 -1.88
CA LEU A 52 -3.43 4.80 -2.27
C LEU A 52 -3.34 4.37 -3.73
N GLU A 53 -2.27 4.77 -4.40
CA GLU A 53 -1.91 4.29 -5.73
C GLU A 53 -0.64 3.44 -5.63
N LEU A 54 -0.72 2.22 -6.15
CA LEU A 54 0.40 1.33 -6.33
C LEU A 54 1.13 1.71 -7.63
N LYS A 55 2.39 2.10 -7.50
CA LYS A 55 3.29 2.37 -8.62
C LYS A 55 4.35 1.28 -8.71
N LEU A 56 4.65 0.86 -9.93
CA LEU A 56 5.74 -0.07 -10.20
C LEU A 56 6.89 0.70 -10.82
N GLU A 57 7.94 0.92 -10.06
CA GLU A 57 9.17 1.51 -10.57
C GLU A 57 10.06 0.43 -11.14
N THR A 58 10.51 0.60 -12.38
CA THR A 58 11.43 -0.32 -13.04
C THR A 58 12.85 0.23 -12.94
N SER A 59 13.78 -0.58 -12.45
CA SER A 59 15.22 -0.35 -12.60
C SER A 59 15.68 -0.74 -14.00
N ASN A 60 16.61 0.04 -14.56
CA ASN A 60 17.28 -0.25 -15.83
C ASN A 60 18.44 -1.24 -15.67
N GLU A 61 18.73 -1.67 -14.45
CA GLU A 61 19.77 -2.66 -14.18
C GLU A 61 19.34 -4.07 -14.63
N VAL A 62 20.33 -4.90 -14.94
CA VAL A 62 20.11 -6.31 -15.26
C VAL A 62 19.46 -6.98 -14.05
N SER A 63 18.24 -7.49 -14.26
CA SER A 63 17.45 -8.14 -13.22
C SER A 63 16.94 -9.50 -13.70
N LEU A 64 16.75 -10.41 -12.75
CA LEU A 64 16.26 -11.75 -13.04
C LEU A 64 14.79 -11.67 -13.46
N GLN A 65 14.47 -12.31 -14.59
CA GLN A 65 13.12 -12.43 -15.12
C GLN A 65 12.37 -13.57 -14.42
N VAL A 66 12.05 -13.36 -13.15
CA VAL A 66 11.33 -14.31 -12.31
C VAL A 66 10.24 -13.59 -11.51
N GLU A 67 9.05 -14.21 -11.42
CA GLU A 67 7.99 -13.72 -10.56
C GLU A 67 8.50 -13.66 -9.11
N THR A 68 8.46 -12.48 -8.51
CA THR A 68 9.01 -12.22 -7.18
C THR A 68 7.99 -11.50 -6.34
N ASP A 69 7.73 -12.03 -5.15
CA ASP A 69 6.92 -11.36 -4.14
C ASP A 69 7.73 -10.23 -3.48
N LYS A 70 7.16 -9.03 -3.46
CA LYS A 70 7.78 -7.86 -2.85
C LYS A 70 6.83 -7.23 -1.84
N PHE A 71 7.36 -7.02 -0.64
CA PHE A 71 6.67 -6.28 0.40
C PHE A 71 6.57 -4.79 0.01
N VAL A 72 5.41 -4.20 0.26
CA VAL A 72 5.17 -2.77 0.09
C VAL A 72 4.47 -2.22 1.33
N GLU A 73 4.89 -1.04 1.75
CA GLU A 73 4.33 -0.33 2.91
C GLU A 73 4.13 1.14 2.56
N TYR A 74 3.00 1.66 3.01
CA TYR A 74 2.74 3.09 3.13
C TYR A 74 2.61 3.41 4.62
N LYS A 75 3.42 4.33 5.13
CA LYS A 75 3.41 4.73 6.53
C LYS A 75 3.48 6.24 6.65
N PHE A 76 2.68 6.81 7.53
CA PHE A 76 2.81 8.21 7.93
C PHE A 76 2.68 8.38 9.44
N PRO A 77 3.44 9.31 10.05
CA PRO A 77 3.33 9.62 11.47
C PRO A 77 2.10 10.50 11.75
N GLY A 78 1.58 10.40 12.97
CA GLY A 78 0.51 11.25 13.46
C GLY A 78 -0.81 10.52 13.69
N ASN A 79 -1.77 11.27 14.22
CA ASN A 79 -3.09 10.73 14.50
C ASN A 79 -3.87 10.57 13.18
N SER A 80 -4.28 9.34 12.89
CA SER A 80 -5.05 9.00 11.71
C SER A 80 -6.47 8.60 12.10
N ASN A 81 -7.44 9.17 11.40
CA ASN A 81 -8.85 8.77 11.45
C ASN A 81 -9.23 7.91 10.25
N VAL A 82 -8.24 7.31 9.59
CA VAL A 82 -8.47 6.43 8.43
C VAL A 82 -9.31 5.24 8.88
N THR A 83 -10.50 5.11 8.28
CA THR A 83 -11.45 4.03 8.56
C THR A 83 -11.39 2.91 7.52
N GLY A 84 -10.80 3.17 6.37
CA GLY A 84 -10.62 2.20 5.29
C GLY A 84 -9.43 2.57 4.40
N VAL A 85 -8.97 1.63 3.59
CA VAL A 85 -7.92 1.90 2.61
C VAL A 85 -8.28 1.31 1.27
N SER A 86 -8.36 2.16 0.25
CA SER A 86 -8.54 1.76 -1.14
C SER A 86 -7.23 1.86 -1.90
N ILE A 87 -6.70 0.72 -2.35
CA ILE A 87 -5.47 0.62 -3.12
C ILE A 87 -5.83 0.47 -4.59
N PHE A 88 -5.32 1.37 -5.42
CA PHE A 88 -5.52 1.40 -6.86
C PHE A 88 -4.23 1.06 -7.59
N TYR A 89 -4.35 0.44 -8.77
CA TYR A 89 -3.26 0.23 -9.70
C TYR A 89 -3.72 0.65 -11.09
N GLU A 90 -3.01 1.58 -11.73
CA GLU A 90 -3.39 2.16 -13.03
C GLU A 90 -4.84 2.68 -13.04
N GLY A 91 -5.27 3.31 -11.93
CA GLY A 91 -6.62 3.86 -11.78
C GLY A 91 -7.73 2.83 -11.54
N LYS A 92 -7.41 1.54 -11.45
CA LYS A 92 -8.36 0.46 -11.12
C LYS A 92 -8.21 0.03 -9.68
N LEU A 93 -9.33 -0.19 -8.99
CA LEU A 93 -9.30 -0.70 -7.62
C LEU A 93 -8.65 -2.09 -7.61
N LEU A 94 -7.51 -2.19 -6.93
CA LEU A 94 -6.77 -3.43 -6.75
C LEU A 94 -7.24 -4.16 -5.49
N HIS A 95 -7.37 -3.42 -4.39
CA HIS A 95 -7.78 -3.97 -3.11
C HIS A 95 -8.45 -2.89 -2.27
N HIS A 96 -9.39 -3.30 -1.42
CA HIS A 96 -10.01 -2.44 -0.43
C HIS A 96 -9.91 -3.10 0.94
N ILE A 97 -9.54 -2.32 1.96
CA ILE A 97 -9.39 -2.76 3.34
C ILE A 97 -10.43 -2.03 4.18
N ASP A 98 -11.51 -2.72 4.53
CA ASP A 98 -12.54 -2.16 5.43
C ASP A 98 -12.13 -2.19 6.90
N LYS A 99 -11.27 -3.14 7.28
CA LYS A 99 -10.90 -3.39 8.68
C LYS A 99 -9.52 -2.82 8.98
N VAL A 100 -9.50 -1.60 9.48
CA VAL A 100 -8.28 -0.98 10.05
C VAL A 100 -8.10 -1.44 11.49
N LEU A 101 -6.98 -2.11 11.78
CA LEU A 101 -6.62 -2.52 13.13
C LEU A 101 -6.22 -1.29 13.95
N ILE A 102 -6.77 -1.12 15.15
CA ILE A 102 -6.41 -0.02 16.04
C ILE A 102 -5.67 -0.58 17.25
N THR A 103 -4.45 -0.11 17.48
CA THR A 103 -3.67 -0.40 18.69
C THR A 103 -3.64 0.83 19.60
N HIS A 104 -3.65 0.63 20.91
CA HIS A 104 -3.74 1.68 21.94
C HIS A 104 -2.57 1.61 22.91
#